data_AF-A0A9W4TAY2-F1
#
_entry.id   AF-A0A9W4TAY2-F1
#
_cell.length_a   1.000
_cell.length_b   1.000
_cell.length_c   1.000
_cell.angle_alpha   90.00
_cell.angle_beta   90.00
_cell.angle_gamma   90.00
#
_symmetry.space_group_name_H-M   'P 1'
#
loop_
_entity.id
_entity.type
_entity.pdbx_description
1 polymer ?
#
loop_
_entity_poly.entity_id
_entity_poly.type
_entity_poly.pdbx_seq_one_letter_code
_entity_poly.pdbx_strand_id
1 'polypeptide(L)'
;MTPPYQNDATLTQKVQLTYQTLLRSTRMRNRSLSLVNAYYLGQLIDAATTSPAQRTLQMATLTKHYYRTAIRVYHLFENLGVQRIFTTQRLTLTMIRQL
;
A
#
# COMPACT_ATOMS: atom_id res chain seq x y z
N MET A 1 -12.77 -5.68 3.46
CA MET A 1 -12.01 -6.01 2.24
C MET A 1 -10.91 -6.97 2.62
N THR A 2 -10.62 -7.93 1.75
CA THR A 2 -9.61 -8.97 2.03
C THR A 2 -8.22 -8.43 1.69
N PRO A 3 -7.26 -8.48 2.62
CA PRO A 3 -5.87 -8.12 2.34
C PRO A 3 -5.30 -8.98 1.20
N PRO A 4 -4.33 -8.47 0.42
CA PRO A 4 -3.74 -9.21 -0.70
C PRO A 4 -2.69 -10.25 -0.27
N TYR A 5 -2.66 -10.61 1.01
CA TYR A 5 -1.68 -11.52 1.59
C TYR A 5 -2.34 -12.49 2.57
N GLN A 6 -1.71 -13.64 2.78
CA GLN A 6 -2.12 -14.63 3.77
C GLN A 6 -1.72 -14.17 5.19
N ASN A 7 -2.55 -14.48 6.18
CA ASN A 7 -2.32 -14.05 7.57
C ASN A 7 -1.06 -14.69 8.18
N ASP A 8 -0.71 -15.89 7.72
CA ASP A 8 0.36 -16.72 8.29
C ASP A 8 1.74 -16.38 7.70
N ALA A 9 1.78 -15.51 6.68
CA ALA A 9 3.01 -15.09 6.03
C ALA A 9 3.82 -14.10 6.92
N THR A 10 5.14 -14.13 6.77
CA THR A 10 6.04 -13.17 7.43
C THR A 10 5.80 -11.75 6.91
N LEU A 11 6.19 -10.72 7.69
CA LEU A 11 6.02 -9.32 7.27
C LEU A 11 6.64 -9.06 5.89
N THR A 12 7.86 -9.54 5.66
CA THR A 12 8.56 -9.40 4.38
C THR A 12 7.80 -10.05 3.23
N GLN A 13 7.25 -11.25 3.43
CA GLN A 13 6.41 -11.91 2.42
C GLN A 13 5.12 -11.14 2.15
N LYS A 14 4.46 -10.62 3.19
CA LYS A 14 3.25 -9.79 3.06
C LYS A 14 3.55 -8.52 2.25
N VAL A 15 4.66 -7.83 2.54
CA VAL A 15 5.11 -6.64 1.81
C VAL A 15 5.37 -7.00 0.33
N GLN A 16 6.10 -8.08 0.07
CA GLN A 16 6.44 -8.50 -1.29
C GLN A 16 5.20 -8.87 -2.11
N LEU A 17 4.29 -9.68 -1.56
CA LEU A 17 3.04 -10.06 -2.22
C LEU A 17 2.16 -8.86 -2.51
N THR A 18 1.98 -7.98 -1.52
CA THR A 18 1.20 -6.74 -1.68
C THR A 18 1.80 -5.82 -2.73
N TYR A 19 3.13 -5.73 -2.78
CA TYR A 19 3.79 -4.91 -3.78
C TYR A 19 3.62 -5.50 -5.19
N GLN A 20 3.70 -6.82 -5.35
CA GLN A 20 3.46 -7.47 -6.64
C GLN A 20 2.02 -7.28 -7.13
N THR A 21 1.02 -7.40 -6.25
CA THR A 21 -0.39 -7.14 -6.60
C THR A 21 -0.63 -5.67 -6.93
N LEU A 22 0.03 -4.75 -6.21
CA LEU A 22 0.04 -3.32 -6.53
C LEU A 22 0.55 -3.08 -7.95
N LEU A 23 1.73 -3.59 -8.30
CA LEU A 23 2.30 -3.45 -9.64
C LEU A 23 1.37 -4.02 -10.72
N ARG A 24 0.78 -5.20 -10.48
CA ARG A 24 -0.16 -5.83 -11.41
C ARG A 24 -1.41 -4.97 -11.62
N SER A 25 -2.04 -4.50 -10.54
CA SER A 25 -3.23 -3.66 -10.62
C SER A 25 -2.99 -2.33 -11.35
N THR A 26 -1.81 -1.73 -11.16
CA THR A 26 -1.40 -0.52 -11.88
C THR A 26 -1.22 -0.78 -13.37
N ARG A 27 -0.61 -1.90 -13.76
CA ARG A 27 -0.48 -2.31 -15.17
C ARG A 27 -1.85 -2.56 -15.83
N MET A 28 -2.78 -3.15 -15.08
CA MET A 28 -4.17 -3.36 -15.51
C MET A 28 -5.02 -2.08 -15.50
N ARG A 29 -4.45 -0.93 -15.08
CA ARG A 29 -5.17 0.34 -14.91
C ARG A 29 -6.39 0.24 -14.00
N ASN A 30 -6.39 -0.72 -13.07
CA ASN A 30 -7.46 -0.87 -12.10
C ASN A 30 -7.23 0.06 -10.90
N ARG A 31 -7.70 1.31 -11.04
CA ARG A 31 -7.51 2.40 -10.08
C ARG A 31 -7.87 2.01 -8.64
N SER A 32 -9.05 1.44 -8.43
CA SER A 32 -9.52 1.09 -7.08
C SER A 32 -8.64 0.01 -6.45
N LEU A 33 -8.30 -1.03 -7.22
CA LEU A 33 -7.43 -2.10 -6.74
C LEU A 33 -6.01 -1.59 -6.44
N SER A 34 -5.47 -0.71 -7.28
CA SER A 34 -4.19 -0.04 -7.05
C SER A 34 -4.19 0.75 -5.74
N LEU A 35 -5.26 1.50 -5.45
CA LEU A 35 -5.38 2.25 -4.19
C LEU A 35 -5.51 1.31 -2.98
N VAL A 36 -6.30 0.25 -3.08
CA VAL A 36 -6.45 -0.74 -2.00
C VAL A 36 -5.11 -1.44 -1.71
N ASN A 37 -4.39 -1.87 -2.73
CA ASN A 37 -3.08 -2.50 -2.55
C ASN A 37 -2.07 -1.52 -1.96
N ALA A 38 -2.08 -0.25 -2.39
CA ALA A 38 -1.21 0.78 -1.82
C ALA A 38 -1.55 1.08 -0.35
N TYR A 39 -2.82 1.09 0.03
CA TYR A 39 -3.26 1.22 1.42
C TYR A 39 -2.69 0.12 2.30
N TYR A 40 -2.87 -1.15 1.91
CA TYR A 40 -2.37 -2.28 2.67
C TYR A 40 -0.84 -2.32 2.72
N LEU A 41 -0.18 -1.91 1.63
CA LEU A 41 1.28 -1.79 1.61
C LEU A 41 1.77 -0.74 2.61
N GLY A 42 1.12 0.43 2.66
CA GLY A 42 1.44 1.47 3.64
C GLY A 42 1.21 1.02 5.07
N GLN A 43 0.10 0.31 5.33
CA GLN A 43 -0.20 -0.27 6.63
C GLN A 43 0.89 -1.26 7.09
N LEU A 44 1.35 -2.15 6.21
CA LEU A 44 2.41 -3.11 6.54
C LEU A 44 3.75 -2.42 6.83
N ILE A 45 4.04 -1.31 6.15
CA ILE A 45 5.32 -0.60 6.30
C ILE A 45 5.32 0.37 7.48
N ASP A 46 4.18 0.97 7.81
CA ASP A 46 4.10 2.01 8.84
C ASP A 46 3.57 1.47 10.17
N ALA A 47 2.45 0.74 10.13
CA ALA A 47 1.79 0.26 11.34
C ALA A 47 2.35 -1.09 11.83
N ALA A 48 2.85 -1.95 10.93
CA ALA A 48 3.35 -3.28 11.31
C ALA A 48 4.88 -3.34 11.54
N THR A 49 5.63 -2.27 11.24
CA THR A 49 7.05 -2.19 11.60
C THR A 49 7.21 -1.53 12.96
N THR A 50 7.95 -2.17 13.87
CA THR A 50 8.15 -1.65 15.24
C THR A 50 9.44 -0.86 15.42
N SER A 51 10.33 -0.85 14.41
CA SER A 51 11.60 -0.13 14.47
C SER A 51 11.99 0.53 13.14
N PRO A 52 12.77 1.62 13.17
CA PRO A 52 13.32 2.24 11.96
C PRO A 52 14.14 1.27 11.08
N ALA A 53 14.84 0.32 11.71
CA ALA A 53 15.62 -0.70 11.02
C ALA A 53 14.73 -1.67 10.22
N GLN A 54 13.62 -2.14 10.81
CA GLN A 54 12.65 -2.98 10.09
C GLN A 54 12.01 -2.22 8.94
N ARG A 55 11.65 -0.94 9.15
CA ARG A 55 11.11 -0.08 8.09
C ARG A 55 12.08 0.08 6.93
N THR A 56 13.36 0.26 7.24
CA THR A 56 14.43 0.36 6.24
C THR A 56 14.58 -0.94 5.45
N LEU A 57 14.52 -2.09 6.12
CA LEU A 57 14.56 -3.40 5.47
C LEU A 57 13.39 -3.59 4.50
N GLN A 58 12.17 -3.25 4.91
CA GLN A 58 11.01 -3.33 4.02
C GLN A 58 11.11 -2.34 2.86
N MET A 59 11.60 -1.12 3.12
CA MET A 59 11.81 -0.09 2.08
C MET A 59 12.78 -0.56 1.00
N ALA A 60 13.83 -1.33 1.35
CA ALA A 60 14.80 -1.82 0.38
C ALA A 60 14.18 -2.71 -0.73
N THR A 61 13.02 -3.30 -0.48
CA THR A 61 12.30 -4.14 -1.46
C THR A 61 11.43 -3.34 -2.43
N LEU A 62 11.29 -2.02 -2.22
CA LEU A 62 10.34 -1.13 -2.88
C LEU A 62 11.07 -0.01 -3.62
N THR A 63 10.48 0.49 -4.70
CA THR A 63 10.95 1.76 -5.25
C THR A 63 10.49 2.91 -4.35
N LYS A 64 11.31 3.97 -4.28
CA LYS A 64 11.00 5.21 -3.54
C LYS A 64 9.64 5.79 -3.91
N HIS A 65 9.23 5.63 -5.17
CA HIS A 65 7.92 6.04 -5.67
C HIS A 65 6.78 5.32 -4.94
N TYR A 66 6.78 3.99 -4.97
CA TYR A 66 5.71 3.19 -4.37
C TYR A 66 5.71 3.25 -2.85
N TYR A 67 6.89 3.31 -2.22
CA TYR A 67 6.98 3.53 -0.77
C TYR A 67 6.25 4.81 -0.34
N ARG A 68 6.62 5.96 -0.92
CA ARG A 68 6.01 7.26 -0.56
C ARG A 68 4.51 7.29 -0.82
N THR A 69 4.09 6.77 -1.97
CA THR A 69 2.66 6.73 -2.31
C THR A 69 1.89 5.82 -1.36
N ALA A 70 2.41 4.63 -1.04
CA ALA A 70 1.74 3.69 -0.13
C ALA A 70 1.53 4.28 1.27
N ILE A 71 2.56 4.91 1.84
CA ILE A 71 2.48 5.59 3.14
C ILE A 71 1.38 6.66 3.12
N ARG A 72 1.35 7.51 2.09
CA ARG A 72 0.35 8.58 1.99
C ARG A 72 -1.07 8.06 1.77
N VAL A 73 -1.22 7.01 0.96
CA VAL A 73 -2.52 6.34 0.78
C VAL A 73 -3.00 5.79 2.13
N TYR A 74 -2.12 5.14 2.89
CA TYR A 74 -2.46 4.63 4.21
C TYR A 74 -2.94 5.75 5.13
N HIS A 75 -2.17 6.81 5.35
CA HIS A 75 -2.57 7.93 6.21
C HIS A 75 -3.86 8.64 5.75
N LEU A 76 -4.07 8.77 4.43
CA LEU A 76 -5.28 9.40 3.91
C LEU A 76 -6.55 8.61 4.27
N PHE A 77 -6.44 7.29 4.39
CA PHE A 77 -7.59 6.40 4.59
C PHE A 77 -7.60 5.69 5.95
N GLU A 78 -6.56 5.78 6.79
CA GLU A 78 -6.47 5.01 8.05
C GLU A 78 -7.64 5.32 8.99
N ASN A 79 -8.03 6.59 9.10
CA ASN A 79 -9.16 7.04 9.92
C ASN A 79 -10.52 6.90 9.22
N LEU A 80 -10.52 6.75 7.90
CA LEU A 80 -11.73 6.71 7.07
C LEU A 80 -12.16 5.27 6.72
N GLY A 81 -11.22 4.33 6.82
CA GLY A 81 -11.35 2.94 6.40
C GLY A 81 -11.09 2.73 4.90
N VAL A 82 -10.48 1.58 4.56
CA VAL A 82 -10.16 1.15 3.19
C VAL A 82 -11.37 1.17 2.24
N GLN A 83 -12.58 1.02 2.77
CA GLN A 83 -13.82 1.02 1.99
C GLN A 83 -14.07 2.37 1.30
N ARG A 84 -13.61 3.49 1.89
CA ARG A 84 -13.79 4.83 1.31
C ARG A 84 -13.07 5.01 -0.02
N ILE A 85 -12.06 4.20 -0.32
CA ILE A 85 -11.39 4.19 -1.63
C ILE A 85 -12.39 4.00 -2.78
N PHE A 86 -13.40 3.14 -2.60
CA PHE A 86 -14.40 2.87 -3.63
C PHE A 86 -15.36 4.04 -3.87
N THR A 87 -15.54 4.90 -2.87
CA THR A 87 -16.36 6.11 -3.00
C THR A 87 -15.64 7.25 -3.73
N THR A 88 -14.30 7.17 -3.86
CA THR A 88 -13.54 8.15 -4.63
C THR A 88 -13.71 7.91 -6.13
N GLN A 89 -13.92 8.98 -6.91
CA GLN A 89 -14.14 8.86 -8.36
C GLN A 89 -12.87 9.12 -9.19
N ARG A 90 -12.06 10.11 -8.80
CA ARG A 90 -10.93 10.58 -9.63
C ARG A 90 -9.58 10.45 -8.94
N LEU A 91 -9.54 10.02 -7.68
CA LEU A 91 -8.31 9.92 -6.92
C LEU A 91 -7.40 8.84 -7.53
N THR A 92 -6.13 9.16 -7.78
CA THR A 92 -5.14 8.22 -8.32
C THR A 92 -3.88 8.19 -7.47
N LEU A 93 -3.08 7.13 -7.62
CA LEU A 93 -1.77 7.02 -6.97
C LEU A 93 -0.85 8.20 -7.30
N THR A 94 -0.91 8.70 -8.54
CA THR A 94 -0.12 9.85 -8.99
C THR A 94 -0.52 11.13 -8.27
N MET A 95 -1.83 11.38 -8.11
CA MET A 95 -2.33 12.55 -7.37
C MET A 95 -1.92 12.51 -5.90
N ILE A 96 -2.06 11.35 -5.25
CA ILE A 96 -1.68 11.19 -3.83
C ILE A 96 -0.16 11.38 -3.64
N ARG A 97 0.65 11.01 -4.64
CA ARG A 97 2.10 11.29 -4.63
C ARG A 97 2.43 12.78 -4.71
N GLN A 98 1.51 13.65 -5.10
CA GLN A 98 1.75 15.09 -5.20
C GLN A 98 1.28 15.88 -3.98
N LEU A 99 0.56 15.22 -3.06
CA LEU A 99 0.28 15.76 -1.71
C LEU A 99 1.56 15.98 -0.91
#